data_AF-K1TQI1-F1
#
_entry.id   AF-K1TQI1-F1
#
_cell.length_a   1.000
_cell.length_b   1.000
_cell.length_c   1.000
_cell.angle_alpha   90.00
_cell.angle_beta   90.00
_cell.angle_gamma   90.00
#
_symmetry.space_group_name_H-M   'P 1'
#
loop_
_entity.id
_entity.type
_entity.pdbx_description
1 polymer ?
#
loop_
_entity_poly.entity_id
_entity_poly.type
_entity_poly.pdbx_seq_one_letter_code
_entity_poly.pdbx_strand_id
1 'polypeptide(L)'
;MRRDTLTAVHQTANRAVLAAAEDNGVNALEISSHLGARVSDTNPIANHAGWQGKVYLIEGSSEEYPNFVESTGYGDIQGFAGVNCRHRAFLFWPGISKPGQAQIDLQENRERRELLDQQRAMERTIRQYKRRRAVAEQCNDLEGFEKASLKVKEKQKQIIQFCDEHNLPREFEREQIAS
;
A
#
# COMPACT_ATOMS: atom_id res chain seq x y z
N MET A 1 -6.33 -11.21 -8.45
CA MET A 1 -5.48 -12.27 -7.85
C MET A 1 -4.49 -11.65 -6.85
N ARG A 2 -3.22 -11.32 -7.16
CA ARG A 2 -2.22 -10.87 -6.15
C ARG A 2 -2.68 -9.71 -5.24
N ARG A 3 -3.28 -8.67 -5.82
CA ARG A 3 -3.69 -7.48 -5.06
C ARG A 3 -4.77 -7.82 -4.03
N ASP A 4 -5.73 -8.64 -4.44
CA ASP A 4 -6.90 -8.99 -3.64
C ASP A 4 -6.49 -9.99 -2.54
N THR A 5 -5.61 -10.95 -2.87
CA THR A 5 -5.03 -11.86 -1.87
C THR A 5 -4.23 -11.12 -0.81
N LEU A 6 -3.36 -10.18 -1.20
CA LEU A 6 -2.62 -9.36 -0.24
C LEU A 6 -3.58 -8.53 0.64
N THR A 7 -4.60 -7.91 0.06
CA THR A 7 -5.60 -7.16 0.85
C THR A 7 -6.28 -8.07 1.87
N ALA A 8 -6.74 -9.26 1.46
CA ALA A 8 -7.39 -10.22 2.33
C ALA A 8 -6.48 -10.74 3.46
N VAL A 9 -5.19 -10.98 3.17
CA VAL A 9 -4.20 -11.37 4.19
C VAL A 9 -4.03 -10.24 5.22
N HIS A 10 -3.89 -9.00 4.76
CA HIS A 10 -3.73 -7.85 5.65
C HIS A 10 -4.98 -7.63 6.53
N GLN A 11 -6.18 -7.74 5.95
CA GLN A 11 -7.44 -7.65 6.68
C GLN A 11 -7.58 -8.76 7.74
N THR A 12 -7.22 -9.99 7.37
CA THR A 12 -7.31 -11.13 8.29
C THR A 12 -6.35 -10.98 9.46
N ALA A 13 -5.11 -10.55 9.21
CA ALA A 13 -4.16 -10.27 10.28
C ALA A 13 -4.65 -9.17 11.24
N ASN A 14 -5.21 -8.08 10.71
CA ASN A 14 -5.72 -6.99 11.55
C ASN A 14 -6.97 -7.39 12.35
N ARG A 15 -7.86 -8.20 11.77
CA ARG A 15 -9.01 -8.75 12.51
C ARG A 15 -8.57 -9.67 13.64
N ALA A 16 -7.53 -10.47 13.45
CA ALA A 16 -6.98 -11.31 14.51
C ALA A 16 -6.43 -10.46 15.67
N VAL A 17 -5.79 -9.33 15.37
CA VAL A 17 -5.32 -8.38 16.41
C VAL A 17 -6.50 -7.78 17.17
N LEU A 18 -7.57 -7.37 16.47
CA LEU A 18 -8.77 -6.82 17.11
C LEU A 18 -9.46 -7.84 18.01
N ALA A 19 -9.59 -9.10 17.56
CA ALA A 19 -10.12 -10.18 18.38
C ALA A 19 -9.24 -10.44 19.62
N ALA A 20 -7.91 -10.44 19.45
CA ALA A 20 -7.00 -10.56 20.59
C ALA A 20 -7.11 -9.37 21.55
N ALA A 21 -7.42 -8.16 21.06
CA ALA A 21 -7.63 -7.00 21.92
C ALA A 21 -8.86 -7.22 22.82
N GLU A 22 -9.96 -7.70 22.25
CA GLU A 22 -11.18 -8.07 22.96
C GLU A 22 -10.91 -9.17 24.01
N ASP A 23 -10.27 -10.28 23.60
CA ASP A 23 -9.97 -11.42 24.47
C ASP A 23 -9.09 -11.04 25.69
N ASN A 24 -8.23 -10.03 25.52
CA ASN A 24 -7.31 -9.59 26.57
C ASN A 24 -7.77 -8.31 27.30
N GLY A 25 -8.96 -7.80 27.00
CA GLY A 25 -9.48 -6.55 27.59
C GLY A 25 -8.63 -5.32 27.28
N VAL A 26 -7.97 -5.30 26.12
CA VAL A 26 -7.09 -4.20 25.68
C VAL A 26 -7.89 -3.24 24.81
N ASN A 27 -7.99 -1.97 25.24
CA ASN A 27 -8.74 -0.95 24.50
C ASN A 27 -7.87 -0.05 23.61
N ALA A 28 -6.56 -0.30 23.48
CA ALA A 28 -5.69 0.56 22.66
C ALA A 28 -4.87 -0.23 21.63
N LEU A 29 -4.68 0.40 20.47
CA LEU A 29 -3.90 -0.14 19.37
C LEU A 29 -2.86 0.87 18.90
N GLU A 30 -1.64 0.42 18.66
CA GLU A 30 -0.64 1.17 17.91
C GLU A 30 -0.69 0.75 16.43
N ILE A 31 -0.72 1.72 15.53
CA ILE A 31 -0.79 1.48 14.09
C ILE A 31 0.60 1.61 13.48
N SER A 32 1.01 0.58 12.72
CA SER A 32 2.31 0.53 12.05
C SER A 32 2.59 1.79 11.23
N SER A 33 3.85 2.17 11.06
CA SER A 33 4.26 3.21 10.12
C SER A 33 5.18 2.68 9.01
N HIS A 34 5.05 3.24 7.81
CA HIS A 34 5.96 3.00 6.68
C HIS A 34 5.98 4.17 5.69
N LEU A 35 7.11 4.38 5.02
CA LEU A 35 7.20 5.39 3.96
C LEU A 35 6.31 5.03 2.76
N GLY A 36 5.79 6.05 2.07
CA GLY A 36 4.93 5.90 0.90
C GLY A 36 3.48 5.47 1.24
N ALA A 37 3.03 5.72 2.47
CA ALA A 37 1.63 5.61 2.84
C ALA A 37 0.77 6.54 1.97
N ARG A 38 -0.51 6.17 1.76
CA ARG A 38 -1.42 6.99 0.94
C ARG A 38 -1.63 8.35 1.60
N VAL A 39 -1.67 9.38 0.76
CA VAL A 39 -1.95 10.75 1.17
C VAL A 39 -3.27 11.19 0.55
N SER A 40 -4.06 11.96 1.30
CA SER A 40 -5.25 12.63 0.80
C SER A 40 -5.39 13.97 1.53
N ASP A 41 -5.55 15.05 0.78
CA ASP A 41 -5.68 16.39 1.35
C ASP A 41 -7.15 16.73 1.69
N THR A 42 -8.09 15.92 1.22
CA THR A 42 -9.54 16.19 1.34
C THR A 42 -10.29 15.12 2.13
N ASN A 43 -9.76 13.89 2.23
CA ASN A 43 -10.37 12.81 2.98
C ASN A 43 -9.43 12.34 4.10
N PRO A 44 -9.70 12.71 5.38
CA PRO A 44 -8.87 12.34 6.52
C PRO A 44 -8.66 10.83 6.67
N ILE A 45 -9.71 10.00 6.51
CA ILE A 45 -9.57 8.54 6.67
C ILE A 45 -8.75 7.92 5.54
N ALA A 46 -8.79 8.54 4.34
CA ALA A 46 -7.96 8.11 3.21
C ALA A 46 -6.50 8.57 3.33
N ASN A 47 -6.20 9.55 4.19
CA ASN A 47 -4.86 10.06 4.47
C ASN A 47 -4.12 9.18 5.48
N HIS A 48 -3.66 8.02 5.00
CA HIS A 48 -2.96 7.06 5.85
C HIS A 48 -1.67 7.60 6.44
N ALA A 49 -1.01 8.52 5.73
CA ALA A 49 0.17 9.20 6.24
C ALA A 49 -0.13 9.99 7.52
N GLY A 50 -1.35 10.51 7.66
CA GLY A 50 -1.76 11.32 8.81
C GLY A 50 -2.06 10.52 10.07
N TRP A 51 -2.42 9.24 9.95
CA TRP A 51 -2.80 8.40 11.10
C TRP A 51 -1.81 7.28 11.43
N GLN A 52 -0.84 6.96 10.56
CA GLN A 52 0.16 5.94 10.85
C GLN A 52 1.06 6.32 12.04
N GLY A 53 1.59 5.32 12.73
CA GLY A 53 2.56 5.53 13.83
C GLY A 53 1.95 6.12 15.11
N LYS A 54 0.62 6.09 15.24
CA LYS A 54 -0.11 6.64 16.38
C LYS A 54 -0.86 5.53 17.13
N VAL A 55 -1.19 5.84 18.38
CA VAL A 55 -2.01 5.01 19.25
C VAL A 55 -3.44 5.51 19.26
N TYR A 56 -4.39 4.59 19.23
CA TYR A 56 -5.83 4.86 19.19
C TYR A 56 -6.58 4.00 20.19
N LEU A 57 -7.69 4.51 20.70
CA LEU A 57 -8.63 3.70 21.47
C LEU A 57 -9.63 3.00 20.54
N ILE A 58 -9.87 1.71 20.77
CA ILE A 58 -10.85 0.92 20.01
C ILE A 58 -12.25 1.46 20.32
N GLU A 59 -12.57 1.57 21.60
CA GLU A 59 -13.80 2.14 22.11
C GLU A 59 -13.55 3.51 22.76
N GLY A 60 -14.35 4.50 22.37
CA GLY A 60 -14.25 5.87 22.88
C GLY A 60 -12.99 6.60 22.44
N SER A 61 -12.66 7.68 23.15
CA SER A 61 -11.49 8.53 22.93
C SER A 61 -11.05 9.14 24.25
N SER A 62 -9.79 9.54 24.35
CA SER A 62 -9.27 10.36 25.45
C SER A 62 -8.56 11.60 24.90
N GLU A 63 -8.07 12.46 25.79
CA GLU A 63 -7.23 13.61 25.43
C GLU A 63 -5.93 13.17 24.74
N GLU A 64 -5.39 12.00 25.13
CA GLU A 64 -4.13 11.47 24.60
C GLU A 64 -4.33 10.59 23.35
N TYR A 65 -5.39 9.77 23.33
CA TYR A 65 -5.62 8.76 22.31
C TYR A 65 -6.99 8.96 21.64
N PRO A 66 -7.03 9.38 20.38
CA PRO A 66 -8.29 9.55 19.65
C PRO A 66 -8.93 8.19 19.31
N ASN A 67 -10.21 8.23 18.92
CA ASN A 67 -10.93 7.02 18.54
C ASN A 67 -10.37 6.39 17.25
N PHE A 68 -10.18 5.07 17.25
CA PHE A 68 -9.62 4.29 16.17
C PHE A 68 -10.48 4.33 14.90
N VAL A 69 -11.79 4.11 15.02
CA VAL A 69 -12.70 4.05 13.88
C VAL A 69 -12.84 5.44 13.25
N GLU A 70 -13.07 6.47 14.06
CA GLU A 70 -13.23 7.84 13.57
C GLU A 70 -11.96 8.38 12.91
N SER A 71 -10.79 8.12 13.51
CA SER A 71 -9.53 8.67 13.00
C SER A 71 -9.03 7.96 11.75
N THR A 72 -9.28 6.65 11.64
CA THR A 72 -8.67 5.81 10.59
C THR A 72 -9.68 5.30 9.57
N GLY A 73 -10.98 5.41 9.83
CA GLY A 73 -12.05 4.89 8.98
C GLY A 73 -12.11 3.38 8.94
N TYR A 74 -11.71 2.65 9.99
CA TYR A 74 -11.83 1.19 10.01
C TYR A 74 -13.26 0.75 9.68
N GLY A 75 -13.41 -0.14 8.70
CA GLY A 75 -14.71 -0.54 8.13
C GLY A 75 -15.04 0.14 6.79
N ASP A 76 -14.42 1.28 6.48
CA ASP A 76 -14.52 1.92 5.17
C ASP A 76 -13.47 1.36 4.19
N ILE A 77 -13.83 1.28 2.90
CA ILE A 77 -12.92 0.78 1.86
C ILE A 77 -11.66 1.65 1.71
N GLN A 78 -11.75 2.93 2.04
CA GLN A 78 -10.66 3.89 2.06
C GLN A 78 -10.05 4.05 3.45
N GLY A 79 -10.44 3.30 4.47
CA GLY A 79 -9.83 3.45 5.80
C GLY A 79 -8.70 2.46 6.09
N PHE A 80 -8.34 2.37 7.37
CA PHE A 80 -7.47 1.33 7.89
C PHE A 80 -8.01 -0.06 7.57
N ALA A 81 -7.12 -0.98 7.20
CA ALA A 81 -7.46 -2.29 6.65
C ALA A 81 -8.39 -2.27 5.40
N GLY A 82 -8.60 -1.11 4.78
CA GLY A 82 -9.30 -0.95 3.52
C GLY A 82 -8.50 -1.45 2.31
N VAL A 83 -9.00 -1.17 1.11
CA VAL A 83 -8.41 -1.70 -0.13
C VAL A 83 -6.97 -1.22 -0.31
N ASN A 84 -6.06 -2.17 -0.57
CA ASN A 84 -4.62 -1.90 -0.74
C ASN A 84 -3.94 -1.24 0.49
N CYS A 85 -4.59 -1.19 1.65
CA CYS A 85 -3.96 -0.76 2.88
C CYS A 85 -2.94 -1.81 3.33
N ARG A 86 -1.73 -1.37 3.68
CA ARG A 86 -0.65 -2.26 4.14
C ARG A 86 -0.39 -2.21 5.64
N HIS A 87 -1.02 -1.29 6.35
CA HIS A 87 -0.79 -1.10 7.78
C HIS A 87 -1.25 -2.31 8.62
N ARG A 88 -0.57 -2.47 9.75
CA ARG A 88 -0.85 -3.44 10.81
C ARG A 88 -1.25 -2.71 12.07
N ALA A 89 -2.14 -3.34 12.85
CA ALA A 89 -2.39 -2.93 14.23
C ALA A 89 -1.56 -3.81 15.17
N PHE A 90 -1.17 -3.24 16.30
CA PHE A 90 -0.52 -3.94 17.40
C PHE A 90 -1.25 -3.58 18.69
N LEU A 91 -1.38 -4.53 19.61
CA LEU A 91 -1.94 -4.25 20.93
C LEU A 91 -1.05 -3.25 21.67
N PHE A 92 -1.68 -2.29 22.35
CA PHE A 92 -1.00 -1.28 23.14
C PHE A 92 -1.62 -1.22 24.53
N TRP A 93 -0.80 -1.28 25.57
CA TRP A 93 -1.23 -1.14 26.97
C TRP A 93 -0.80 0.22 27.49
N PRO A 94 -1.70 1.20 27.64
CA PRO A 94 -1.38 2.49 28.24
C PRO A 94 -0.69 2.31 29.61
N GLY A 95 0.42 3.01 29.81
CA GLY A 95 1.23 2.91 31.03
C GLY A 95 2.21 1.72 31.09
N ILE A 96 2.14 0.76 30.16
CA ILE A 96 3.05 -0.40 30.07
C ILE A 96 3.82 -0.37 28.76
N SER A 97 3.10 -0.29 27.64
CA SER A 97 3.68 -0.20 26.30
C SER A 97 4.33 1.16 26.08
N LYS A 98 5.41 1.16 25.29
CA LYS A 98 5.99 2.37 24.72
C LYS A 98 5.74 2.36 23.22
N PRO A 99 5.39 3.50 22.59
CA PRO A 99 5.24 3.56 21.15
C PRO A 99 6.49 3.05 20.45
N GLY A 100 6.33 2.03 19.60
CA GLY A 100 7.42 1.40 18.85
C GLY A 100 7.53 1.86 17.41
N GLN A 101 6.53 2.58 16.90
CA GLN A 101 6.51 3.02 15.51
C GLN A 101 7.29 4.32 15.31
N ALA A 102 8.09 4.35 14.25
CA ALA A 102 8.82 5.56 13.87
C ALA A 102 7.84 6.64 13.43
N GLN A 103 8.08 7.88 13.86
CA GLN A 103 7.42 9.04 13.29
C GLN A 103 8.03 9.32 11.92
N ILE A 104 7.18 9.34 10.91
CA ILE A 104 7.58 9.53 9.52
C ILE A 104 7.31 10.96 9.13
N ASP A 105 8.30 11.60 8.51
CA ASP A 105 8.11 12.93 7.95
C ASP A 105 7.07 12.89 6.83
N LEU A 106 6.06 13.76 6.92
CA LEU A 106 4.92 13.74 5.99
C LEU A 106 5.32 14.17 4.58
N GLN A 107 6.33 15.04 4.46
CA GLN A 107 6.83 15.50 3.17
C GLN A 107 7.62 14.37 2.50
N GLU A 108 8.53 13.72 3.22
CA GLU A 108 9.27 12.54 2.74
C GLU A 108 8.32 11.41 2.35
N ASN A 109 7.27 11.17 3.14
CA ASN A 109 6.25 10.17 2.79
C ASN A 109 5.54 10.51 1.47
N ARG A 110 5.17 11.79 1.27
CA ARG A 110 4.51 12.24 0.04
C ARG A 110 5.42 12.07 -1.17
N GLU A 111 6.67 12.50 -1.07
CA GLU A 111 7.66 12.34 -2.14
C GLU A 111 7.86 10.87 -2.49
N ARG A 112 8.04 10.00 -1.48
CA ARG A 112 8.14 8.55 -1.70
C ARG A 112 6.88 7.98 -2.33
N ARG A 113 5.71 8.48 -1.94
CA ARG A 113 4.43 8.03 -2.48
C ARG A 113 4.28 8.38 -3.97
N GLU A 114 4.66 9.58 -4.36
CA GLU A 114 4.64 10.04 -5.76
C GLU A 114 5.56 9.20 -6.63
N LEU A 115 6.78 8.94 -6.18
CA LEU A 115 7.74 8.08 -6.87
C LEU A 115 7.20 6.65 -7.06
N LEU A 116 6.60 6.06 -6.02
CA LEU A 116 5.95 4.74 -6.12
C LEU A 116 4.78 4.74 -7.10
N ASP A 117 4.00 5.82 -7.17
CA ASP A 117 2.88 5.92 -8.11
C ASP A 117 3.34 6.08 -9.56
N GLN A 118 4.43 6.81 -9.80
CA GLN A 118 5.11 6.88 -11.10
C GLN A 118 5.66 5.49 -11.51
N GLN A 119 6.35 4.79 -10.63
CA GLN A 119 6.83 3.42 -10.87
C GLN A 119 5.66 2.50 -11.27
N ARG A 120 4.55 2.54 -10.52
CA ARG A 120 3.35 1.74 -10.81
C ARG A 120 2.73 2.08 -12.17
N ALA A 121 2.83 3.33 -12.63
CA ALA A 121 2.37 3.72 -13.96
C ALA A 121 3.26 3.11 -15.07
N MET A 122 4.57 3.10 -14.87
CA MET A 122 5.52 2.44 -15.77
C MET A 122 5.27 0.93 -15.84
N GLU A 123 5.08 0.26 -14.70
CA GLU A 123 4.75 -1.18 -14.63
C GLU A 123 3.44 -1.52 -15.36
N ARG A 124 2.40 -0.68 -15.22
CA ARG A 124 1.14 -0.83 -15.96
C ARG A 124 1.37 -0.73 -17.47
N THR A 125 2.19 0.22 -17.90
CA THR A 125 2.54 0.42 -19.31
C THR A 125 3.30 -0.79 -19.86
N ILE A 126 4.26 -1.34 -19.10
CA ILE A 126 4.99 -2.55 -19.49
C ILE A 126 4.03 -3.73 -19.65
N ARG A 127 3.13 -3.96 -18.68
CA ARG A 127 2.10 -5.01 -18.78
C ARG A 127 1.22 -4.85 -20.01
N GLN A 128 0.81 -3.62 -20.31
CA GLN A 128 -0.01 -3.33 -21.49
C GLN A 128 0.69 -3.77 -22.78
N TYR A 129 1.97 -3.44 -22.95
CA TYR A 129 2.73 -3.86 -24.13
C TYR A 129 3.03 -5.36 -24.15
N LYS A 130 3.26 -6.00 -23.00
CA LYS A 130 3.37 -7.47 -22.92
C LYS A 130 2.08 -8.16 -23.36
N ARG A 131 0.91 -7.63 -22.98
CA ARG A 131 -0.39 -8.13 -23.47
C ARG A 131 -0.55 -7.94 -24.97
N ARG A 132 -0.21 -6.75 -25.51
CA ARG A 132 -0.25 -6.50 -26.96
C ARG A 132 0.64 -7.46 -27.73
N ARG A 133 1.85 -7.72 -27.23
CA ARG A 133 2.76 -8.70 -27.82
C ARG A 133 2.14 -10.10 -27.86
N ALA A 134 1.58 -10.57 -26.74
CA ALA A 134 0.94 -11.88 -26.66
C ALA A 134 -0.26 -12.01 -27.61
N VAL A 135 -1.08 -10.97 -27.73
CA VAL A 135 -2.21 -10.95 -28.67
C VAL A 135 -1.72 -10.99 -30.13
N ALA A 136 -0.71 -10.20 -30.48
CA ALA A 136 -0.15 -10.20 -31.84
C ALA A 136 0.43 -11.57 -32.22
N GLU A 137 1.11 -12.24 -31.27
CA GLU A 137 1.61 -13.61 -31.43
C GLU A 137 0.48 -14.60 -31.72
N GLN A 138 -0.62 -14.55 -30.95
CA GLN A 138 -1.79 -15.41 -31.16
C GLN A 138 -2.49 -15.16 -32.51
N CYS A 139 -2.45 -13.93 -33.01
CA CYS A 139 -3.03 -13.55 -34.30
C CYS A 139 -2.10 -13.78 -35.50
N ASN A 140 -0.88 -14.29 -35.28
CA ASN A 140 0.18 -14.36 -36.30
C ASN A 140 0.50 -12.99 -36.96
N ASP A 141 0.32 -11.89 -36.21
CA ASP A 141 0.66 -10.53 -36.63
C ASP A 141 2.13 -10.24 -36.28
N LEU A 142 3.03 -10.54 -37.23
CA LEU A 142 4.46 -10.37 -37.05
C LEU A 142 4.84 -8.90 -36.79
N GLU A 143 4.24 -7.97 -37.54
CA GLU A 143 4.54 -6.54 -37.39
C GLU A 143 4.10 -6.01 -36.02
N GLY A 144 2.90 -6.38 -35.58
CA GLY A 144 2.41 -6.04 -34.24
C GLY A 144 3.27 -6.65 -33.13
N PHE A 145 3.72 -7.89 -33.30
CA PHE A 145 4.59 -8.57 -32.36
C PHE A 145 5.93 -7.85 -32.20
N GLU A 146 6.58 -7.48 -33.31
CA GLU A 146 7.86 -6.77 -33.31
C GLU A 146 7.73 -5.39 -32.66
N LYS A 147 6.72 -4.60 -33.08
CA LYS A 147 6.45 -3.28 -32.50
C LYS A 147 6.21 -3.35 -30.99
N ALA A 148 5.38 -4.28 -30.53
CA ALA A 148 5.10 -4.45 -29.12
C ALA A 148 6.35 -4.92 -28.34
N SER A 149 7.14 -5.82 -28.92
CA SER A 149 8.40 -6.31 -28.34
C SER A 149 9.43 -5.20 -28.15
N LEU A 150 9.59 -4.33 -29.14
CA LEU A 150 10.46 -3.15 -29.03
C LEU A 150 10.00 -2.21 -27.92
N LYS A 151 8.68 -1.97 -27.82
CA LYS A 151 8.11 -1.14 -26.75
C LYS A 151 8.29 -1.75 -25.36
N VAL A 152 8.15 -3.07 -25.20
CA VAL A 152 8.45 -3.73 -23.92
C VAL A 152 9.91 -3.47 -23.52
N LYS A 153 10.88 -3.67 -24.43
CA LYS A 153 12.31 -3.42 -24.15
C LYS A 153 12.57 -1.95 -23.79
N GLU A 154 12.00 -1.02 -24.55
CA GLU A 154 12.11 0.42 -24.30
C GLU A 154 11.60 0.79 -22.89
N LYS A 155 10.40 0.34 -22.53
CA LYS A 155 9.79 0.65 -21.23
C LYS A 155 10.48 -0.05 -20.06
N GLN A 156 11.02 -1.25 -20.28
CA GLN A 156 11.83 -1.94 -19.27
C GLN A 156 13.16 -1.20 -19.01
N LYS A 157 13.79 -0.61 -20.03
CA LYS A 157 14.96 0.25 -19.82
C LYS A 157 14.60 1.50 -19.01
N GLN A 158 13.47 2.14 -19.33
CA GLN A 158 12.99 3.34 -18.62
C GLN A 158 12.72 3.07 -17.14
N ILE A 159 12.04 1.96 -16.80
CA ILE A 159 11.77 1.66 -15.40
C ILE A 159 13.03 1.29 -14.62
N ILE A 160 14.03 0.64 -15.23
CA ILE A 160 15.33 0.38 -14.60
C ILE A 160 15.98 1.70 -14.23
N GLN A 161 16.14 2.59 -15.20
CA GLN A 161 16.75 3.91 -14.98
C GLN A 161 16.02 4.69 -13.89
N PHE A 162 14.68 4.73 -13.93
CA PHE A 162 13.87 5.38 -12.91
C PHE A 162 14.08 4.77 -11.51
N CYS A 163 14.16 3.44 -11.42
CA CYS A 163 14.39 2.76 -10.15
C CYS A 163 15.79 3.06 -9.59
N ASP A 164 16.81 3.08 -10.45
CA ASP A 164 18.19 3.36 -10.07
C ASP A 164 18.36 4.82 -9.63
N GLU A 165 17.78 5.78 -10.37
CA GLU A 165 17.82 7.22 -10.06
C GLU A 165 17.15 7.57 -8.73
N HIS A 166 16.09 6.85 -8.36
CA HIS A 166 15.29 7.13 -7.16
C HIS A 166 15.46 6.12 -6.03
N ASN A 167 16.43 5.21 -6.15
CA ASN A 167 16.69 4.13 -5.18
C ASN A 167 15.39 3.37 -4.81
N LEU A 168 14.67 2.92 -5.84
CA LEU A 168 13.45 2.12 -5.72
C LEU A 168 13.76 0.67 -6.10
N PRO A 169 13.23 -0.33 -5.36
CA PRO A 169 13.31 -1.71 -5.81
C PRO A 169 12.42 -1.91 -7.03
N ARG A 170 12.94 -2.56 -8.07
CA ARG A 170 12.12 -2.96 -9.22
C ARG A 170 11.23 -4.16 -8.87
N GLU A 171 9.93 -4.05 -9.13
CA GLU A 171 8.96 -5.11 -8.83
C GLU A 171 8.50 -5.87 -10.08
N PHE A 172 9.26 -6.89 -10.47
CA PHE A 172 9.04 -7.68 -11.68
C PHE A 172 7.67 -8.37 -11.71
N GLU A 173 7.15 -8.79 -10.57
CA GLU A 173 5.85 -9.46 -10.43
C GLU A 173 4.71 -8.54 -10.89
N ARG A 174 4.90 -7.22 -10.79
CA ARG A 174 3.92 -6.24 -11.25
C ARG A 174 3.94 -6.03 -12.74
N GLU A 175 4.97 -6.51 -13.43
CA GLU A 175 5.07 -6.50 -14.87
C GLU A 175 4.51 -7.79 -15.53
N GLN A 176 4.09 -8.78 -14.76
CA GLN A 176 3.62 -10.06 -15.30
C GLN A 176 2.20 -9.93 -15.88
N ILE A 177 1.94 -10.69 -16.94
CA ILE A 177 0.61 -10.93 -17.50
C ILE A 177 0.13 -12.29 -17.01
N ALA A 178 -1.18 -12.45 -16.80
CA ALA A 178 -1.74 -13.76 -16.50
C ALA A 178 -1.49 -14.67 -17.70
N SER A 179 -0.96 -15.86 -17.42
CA SER A 179 -0.90 -16.99 -18.36
C SER A 179 -2.28 -17.54 -18.62
#